data_AF-T1ALW7-F1
#
_entry.id   AF-T1ALW7-F1
#
_cell.length_a   1.000
_cell.length_b   1.000
_cell.length_c   1.000
_cell.angle_alpha   90.00
_cell.angle_beta   90.00
_cell.angle_gamma   90.00
#
_symmetry.space_group_name_H-M   'P 1'
#
loop_
_entity.id
_entity.type
_entity.pdbx_description
1 polymer ?
#
loop_
_entity_poly.entity_id
_entity_poly.type
_entity_poly.pdbx_seq_one_letter_code
_entity_poly.pdbx_strand_id
1 'polypeptide(L)' 'MYLRETKRRNADGTTVSYLALAYNERDPATGMPKAHIVHNFGRADLVDQEALSRLVRSISRFLDPADAITASASGQVA' A
#
# COMPACT_ATOMS: atom_id res chain seq x y z
N MET A 1 0.98 -8.81 -0.62
CA MET A 1 0.39 -7.55 -0.10
C MET A 1 1.14 -6.39 -0.74
N TYR A 2 0.50 -5.25 -0.97
CA TYR A 2 1.10 -4.05 -1.56
C TYR A 2 0.35 -2.79 -1.09
N LEU A 3 1.03 -1.64 -1.13
CA LEU A 3 0.35 -0.35 -0.96
C LEU A 3 -0.21 0.10 -2.32
N ARG A 4 -1.45 0.58 -2.32
CA ARG A 4 -2.08 1.18 -3.50
C ARG A 4 -2.55 2.59 -3.20
N GLU A 5 -2.35 3.47 -4.16
CA GLU A 5 -2.97 4.79 -4.16
C GLU A 5 -4.23 4.78 -5.03
N THR A 6 -5.31 5.36 -4.52
CA THR A 6 -6.55 5.57 -5.29
C THR A 6 -6.93 7.02 -5.30
N LYS A 7 -7.23 7.56 -6.48
CA LYS A 7 -7.62 8.97 -6.66
C LYS A 7 -9.13 9.10 -6.67
N ARG A 8 -9.65 10.10 -5.96
CA ARG A 8 -11.05 10.53 -5.99
C ARG A 8 -11.11 11.98 -6.46
N ARG A 9 -11.92 12.25 -7.48
CA ARG A 9 -12.24 13.61 -7.91
C ARG A 9 -13.46 14.12 -7.14
N ASN A 10 -13.36 15.31 -6.57
CA ASN A 10 -14.44 16.00 -5.87
C ASN A 10 -15.29 16.82 -6.85
N ALA A 11 -16.46 17.26 -6.39
CA ALA A 11 -17.38 18.07 -7.20
C ALA A 11 -16.80 19.45 -7.55
N ASP A 12 -15.92 19.98 -6.70
CA ASP A 12 -15.20 21.25 -6.90
C ASP A 12 -14.00 21.13 -7.88
N GLY A 13 -13.78 19.94 -8.45
CA GLY A 13 -12.67 19.68 -9.39
C GLY A 13 -11.36 19.27 -8.73
N THR A 14 -11.25 19.35 -7.39
CA THR A 14 -10.04 18.89 -6.69
C THR A 14 -9.90 17.37 -6.74
N THR A 15 -8.67 16.87 -6.66
CA THR A 15 -8.38 15.42 -6.57
C THR A 15 -7.71 15.10 -5.26
N VAL A 16 -8.23 14.09 -4.55
CA VAL A 16 -7.67 13.58 -3.31
C VAL A 16 -7.22 12.15 -3.52
N SER A 17 -6.02 11.84 -3.07
CA SER A 17 -5.45 10.49 -3.10
C SER A 17 -5.60 9.81 -1.74
N TYR A 18 -5.87 8.51 -1.76
CA TYR A 18 -5.95 7.66 -0.57
C TYR A 18 -4.96 6.52 -0.67
N LEU A 19 -4.31 6.19 0.44
CA LEU A 19 -3.34 5.11 0.53
C LEU A 19 -3.93 3.92 1.30
N ALA A 20 -3.78 2.70 0.77
CA ALA A 20 -4.28 1.50 1.40
C ALA A 20 -3.34 0.30 1.24
N LEU A 21 -3.30 -0.58 2.25
CA LEU A 21 -2.71 -1.91 2.16
C LEU A 21 -3.71 -2.87 1.53
N ALA A 22 -3.27 -3.61 0.51
CA ALA A 22 -4.11 -4.51 -0.26
C ALA A 22 -3.41 -5.83 -0.61
N TYR A 23 -4.20 -6.83 -0.98
CA TYR A 23 -3.76 -7.99 -1.75
C TYR A 23 -4.72 -8.26 -2.90
N ASN A 24 -4.27 -9.04 -3.88
CA ASN A 24 -5.14 -9.51 -4.94
C ASN A 24 -5.65 -10.91 -4.58
N GLU A 25 -6.96 -11.11 -4.70
CA GLU A 25 -7.61 -12.42 -4.64
C GLU A 25 -8.29 -12.72 -5.98
N ARG A 26 -8.44 -14.00 -6.31
CA ARG A 26 -9.28 -14.37 -7.45
C ARG A 26 -10.73 -14.36 -7.02
N ASP A 27 -11.55 -13.61 -7.74
CA ASP A 27 -12.99 -13.65 -7.57
C ASP A 27 -13.51 -15.04 -7.99
N PRO A 28 -14.22 -15.77 -7.11
CA PRO A 28 -14.63 -17.15 -7.40
C PRO A 28 -15.74 -17.25 -8.46
N ALA A 29 -16.49 -16.17 -8.71
CA ALA A 29 -17.56 -16.16 -9.70
C ALA A 29 -17.05 -15.78 -11.09
N THR A 30 -16.13 -14.82 -11.18
CA THR A 30 -15.63 -14.30 -12.47
C THR A 30 -14.24 -14.82 -12.84
N GLY A 31 -13.49 -15.39 -11.88
CA GLY A 31 -12.10 -15.84 -12.05
C GLY A 31 -11.08 -14.71 -12.15
N MET A 32 -11.53 -13.45 -12.16
CA MET A 32 -10.67 -12.28 -12.36
C MET A 32 -9.94 -11.89 -11.07
N PRO A 33 -8.69 -11.40 -11.15
CA PRO A 33 -8.02 -10.80 -9.99
C PRO A 33 -8.77 -9.55 -9.52
N LYS A 34 -9.08 -9.49 -8.22
CA LYS A 34 -9.70 -8.36 -7.56
C LYS A 34 -8.85 -7.93 -6.37
N ALA A 35 -8.66 -6.63 -6.23
CA ALA A 35 -7.93 -6.08 -5.10
C ALA A 35 -8.82 -6.01 -3.86
N HIS A 36 -8.40 -6.66 -2.78
CA HIS A 36 -8.99 -6.62 -1.46
C HIS A 36 -8.25 -5.62 -0.57
N ILE A 37 -8.96 -4.72 0.11
CA ILE A 37 -8.37 -3.74 1.02
C ILE A 37 -8.30 -4.34 2.42
N VAL A 38 -7.08 -4.47 2.95
CA VAL A 38 -6.84 -4.91 4.33
C VAL A 38 -6.96 -3.74 5.30
N HIS A 39 -6.37 -2.60 4.93
CA HIS A 39 -6.38 -1.40 5.75
C HIS A 39 -6.29 -0.14 4.89
N ASN A 40 -7.10 0.87 5.20
CA ASN A 40 -7.04 2.18 4.56
C ASN A 40 -6.35 3.16 5.52
N PHE A 41 -5.20 3.70 5.11
CA PHE A 41 -4.43 4.67 5.89
C PHE A 41 -5.00 6.10 5.82
N GLY A 42 -6.03 6.32 5.01
CA GLY A 42 -6.66 7.62 4.79
C GLY A 42 -6.04 8.35 3.61
N ARG A 43 -6.13 9.68 3.66
CA ARG A 43 -5.60 10.55 2.60
C ARG A 43 -4.09 10.44 2.54
N ALA A 44 -3.53 10.20 1.35
CA ALA A 44 -2.10 9.98 1.14
C ALA A 44 -1.24 11.15 1.66
N ASP A 45 -1.72 12.39 1.52
CA ASP A 45 -1.03 13.59 2.00
C ASP A 45 -1.07 13.78 3.52
N LEU A 46 -1.88 12.99 4.23
CA LEU A 46 -2.00 13.01 5.70
C LEU A 46 -1.43 11.76 6.36
N VAL A 47 -0.86 10.83 5.58
CA VAL A 47 -0.28 9.60 6.14
C VAL A 47 1.01 9.91 6.89
N ASP A 48 1.09 9.42 8.13
CA ASP A 48 2.31 9.48 8.94
C ASP A 48 3.41 8.59 8.33
N GLN A 49 4.40 9.23 7.71
CA GLN A 49 5.56 8.56 7.11
C GLN A 49 6.43 7.83 8.14
N GLU A 50 6.49 8.32 9.38
CA GLU A 50 7.22 7.65 10.45
C GLU A 50 6.51 6.36 10.87
N ALA A 51 5.17 6.38 10.93
CA ALA A 51 4.38 5.17 11.16
C ALA A 51 4.59 4.12 10.06
N LEU A 52 4.63 4.51 8.78
CA LEU A 52 4.97 3.60 7.68
C LEU A 52 6.39 3.04 7.82
N SER A 53 7.36 3.86 8.21
CA SER A 53 8.73 3.42 8.46
C SER A 53 8.79 2.38 9.60
N ARG A 54 8.03 2.59 10.68
CA ARG A 54 7.88 1.61 11.77
C ARG A 54 7.23 0.31 11.28
N LEU A 55 6.23 0.40 10.40
CA LEU A 55 5.61 -0.78 9.78
C LEU A 55 6.61 -1.59 8.96
N VAL A 56 7.41 -0.94 8.10
CA VAL A 56 8.46 -1.61 7.31
C VAL A 56 9.43 -2.36 8.24
N ARG A 57 9.96 -1.69 9.28
CA ARG A 57 10.85 -2.33 10.27
C ARG A 57 10.20 -3.52 10.97
N SER A 58 8.91 -3.43 11.29
CA SER A 58 8.16 -4.52 11.91
C SER A 58 8.06 -5.72 10.98
N ILE A 59 7.68 -5.51 9.71
CA ILE A 59 7.56 -6.56 8.68
C ILE A 59 8.92 -7.22 8.42
N SER A 60 9.99 -6.44 8.28
CA SER A 60 11.34 -6.97 8.01
C SER A 60 11.83 -7.96 9.06
N ARG A 61 11.36 -7.90 10.31
CA ARG A 61 11.71 -8.88 11.36
C ARG A 61 11.20 -10.29 11.07
N PHE A 62 10.23 -10.44 10.17
CA PHE A 62 9.62 -11.71 9.79
C PHE A 62 10.08 -12.21 8.41
N LEU A 63 11.04 -11.53 7.79
CA LEU A 63 11.62 -11.92 6.50
C LEU A 63 13.02 -12.51 6.72
N ASP A 64 13.50 -13.29 5.76
CA ASP A 64 14.92 -13.63 5.72
C ASP A 64 15.76 -12.34 5.63
N PRO A 65 16.87 -12.23 6.38
CA PRO A 65 17.72 -11.03 6.34
C PRO A 65 18.16 -10.64 4.92
N ALA A 66 18.44 -11.60 4.04
CA ALA A 66 18.82 -11.34 2.64
C ALA A 66 17.65 -10.71 1.85
N ASP A 67 16.43 -11.21 2.05
CA ASP A 67 15.23 -10.67 1.42
C ASP A 67 14.90 -9.26 1.93
N ALA A 68 15.06 -9.02 3.23
CA ALA A 68 14.83 -7.71 3.85
C ALA A 68 15.78 -6.63 3.32
N ILE A 69 17.06 -6.97 3.13
CA ILE A 69 18.07 -6.07 2.54
C ILE A 69 17.72 -5.75 1.09
N THR A 70 17.37 -6.77 0.30
CA THR A 70 17.00 -6.61 -1.11
C THR A 70 15.76 -5.71 -1.26
N ALA A 71 14.73 -5.91 -0.43
CA ALA A 71 13.52 -5.10 -0.45
C ALA A 71 13.77 -3.60 -0.15
N SER A 72 14.79 -3.30 0.66
CA SER A 72 15.14 -1.93 1.05
C SER A 72 15.90 -1.17 -0.05
N ALA A 73 16.53 -1.87 -1.00
CA ALA A 73 17.31 -1.28 -2.09
C ALA A 73 16.43 -0.80 -3.27
N SER A 74 15.21 -1.31 -3.39
CA SER A 74 14.29 -1.05 -4.52
C SER A 74 13.48 0.25 -4.38
N GLY A 75 13.72 1.05 -3.35
CA GLY A 75 12.92 2.24 -2.99
C GLY A 75 13.14 3.42 -3.94
N GLN A 76 12.63 3.35 -5.16
CA GLN A 76 12.47 4.52 -6.02
C GLN A 76 11.14 5.20 -5.68
N VAL A 77 11.21 6.33 -4.97
CA VAL A 77 10.11 7.30 -4.92
C VAL A 77 10.10 8.04 -6.26
N ALA A 78 9.02 7.85 -7.03
CA ALA A 78 8.73 8.61 -8.24
C ALA A 78 8.00 9.90 -7.90
#